data_AF-A0A067F129-F1
#
_entry.id   AF-A0A067F129-F1
#
_cell.length_a   1.000
_cell.length_b   1.000
_cell.length_c   1.000
_cell.angle_alpha   90.00
_cell.angle_beta   90.00
_cell.angle_gamma   90.00
#
_symmetry.space_group_name_H-M   'P 1'
#
loop_
_entity.id
_entity.type
_entity.pdbx_description
1 polymer ?
#
loop_
_entity_poly.entity_id
_entity_poly.type
_entity_poly.pdbx_seq_one_letter_code
_entity_poly.pdbx_strand_id
1 'polypeptide(L)'
;MVLILWGSCCLFAGGNGVLVLHFYKKSCPSAEMPVKEEMKRKMLSDISSAAAILRLDFHDCQVDGCDGSILLGNSNGITTETLSDKNFGIRKVDIINEIKSSLETICPETVSCADFIQLAARDAVYLSGGPYIEVLTGRRDAVSGKKERADNQLPTYDISVSEFTGFSFRRTLVWKMELHSWVHNLY
;
A
#
# COMPACT_ATOMS: atom_id res chain seq x y z
N MET A 1 2.43 -2.97 -27.79
CA MET A 1 1.74 -4.25 -28.06
C MET A 1 1.15 -4.71 -26.75
N VAL A 2 -0.18 -4.64 -26.63
CA VAL A 2 -0.93 -4.94 -25.41
C VAL A 2 -1.01 -6.46 -25.26
N LEU A 3 -0.59 -6.99 -24.12
CA LEU A 3 -0.91 -8.35 -23.70
C LEU A 3 -1.59 -8.28 -22.33
N ILE A 4 -2.90 -8.07 -22.40
CA ILE A 4 -3.87 -8.58 -21.44
C ILE A 4 -4.04 -10.08 -21.74
N LEU A 5 -4.49 -10.86 -20.75
CA LEU A 5 -4.84 -12.30 -20.68
C LEU A 5 -3.89 -12.95 -19.66
N TRP A 6 -4.30 -13.53 -18.52
CA TRP A 6 -5.48 -14.30 -18.09
C TRP A 6 -5.95 -13.77 -16.71
N GLY A 7 -7.20 -13.82 -16.24
CA GLY A 7 -8.18 -14.88 -16.37
C GLY A 7 -8.32 -15.66 -15.06
N SER A 8 -8.65 -15.00 -13.93
CA SER A 8 -9.36 -15.56 -12.77
C SER A 8 -9.86 -14.44 -11.85
N CYS A 9 -11.02 -13.89 -12.22
CA CYS A 9 -11.75 -12.83 -11.53
C CYS A 9 -12.84 -13.39 -10.58
N CYS A 10 -12.73 -14.64 -10.13
CA CYS A 10 -13.77 -15.27 -9.32
C CYS A 10 -13.16 -16.14 -8.22
N LEU A 11 -13.63 -15.89 -6.99
CA LEU A 11 -13.41 -16.65 -5.75
C LEU A 11 -12.24 -16.20 -4.87
N PHE A 12 -12.39 -15.03 -4.25
CA PHE A 12 -12.02 -14.91 -2.85
C PHE A 12 -13.09 -14.18 -2.05
N ALA A 13 -13.71 -14.91 -1.13
CA ALA A 13 -14.69 -14.41 -0.19
C ALA A 13 -14.08 -13.27 0.64
N GLY A 14 -14.76 -12.12 0.66
CA GLY A 14 -14.52 -11.06 1.64
C GLY A 14 -14.76 -11.62 3.04
N GLY A 15 -13.67 -11.92 3.74
CA GLY A 15 -13.68 -12.23 5.16
C GLY A 15 -12.85 -11.16 5.86
N ASN A 16 -13.36 -10.61 6.96
CA ASN A 16 -12.56 -9.87 7.92
C ASN A 16 -11.56 -10.86 8.57
N GLY A 17 -10.46 -11.12 7.88
CA GLY A 17 -9.37 -11.94 8.39
C GLY A 17 -8.71 -11.23 9.56
N VAL A 18 -8.40 -11.98 10.61
CA VAL A 18 -7.59 -11.45 11.72
C VAL A 18 -6.19 -11.21 11.17
N LEU A 19 -5.72 -9.95 11.26
CA LEU A 19 -4.35 -9.61 10.91
C LEU A 19 -3.41 -10.17 11.98
N VAL A 20 -2.39 -10.92 11.57
CA VAL A 20 -1.44 -11.57 12.48
C VAL A 20 0.00 -11.38 11.99
N LEU A 21 0.95 -11.52 12.91
CA LEU A 21 2.36 -11.54 12.55
C LEU A 21 2.69 -12.81 11.76
N HIS A 22 3.48 -12.63 10.70
CA HIS A 22 3.93 -13.71 9.82
C HIS A 22 2.78 -14.59 9.26
N PHE A 23 1.69 -13.97 8.80
CA PHE A 23 0.54 -14.66 8.21
C PHE A 23 0.96 -15.66 7.12
N TYR A 24 1.94 -15.28 6.30
CA TYR A 24 2.48 -16.08 5.19
C TYR A 24 3.50 -17.14 5.61
N LYS A 25 3.84 -17.31 6.89
CA LYS A 25 4.91 -18.22 7.35
C LYS A 25 4.77 -19.66 6.86
N LYS A 26 3.54 -20.14 6.63
CA LYS A 26 3.28 -21.49 6.12
C LYS A 26 3.09 -21.55 4.61
N SER A 27 2.37 -20.57 4.04
CA SER A 27 2.02 -20.57 2.61
C SER A 27 3.12 -20.00 1.72
N CYS A 28 3.82 -18.98 2.20
CA CYS A 28 4.94 -18.33 1.51
C CYS A 28 5.97 -17.81 2.53
N PRO A 29 6.84 -18.70 3.07
CA PRO A 29 7.83 -18.31 4.08
C PRO A 29 8.77 -17.20 3.62
N SER A 30 8.99 -17.10 2.30
CA SER A 30 9.86 -16.10 1.68
C SER A 30 9.15 -14.79 1.32
N ALA A 31 7.85 -14.61 1.62
CA ALA A 31 7.05 -13.47 1.13
C ALA A 31 7.68 -12.09 1.38
N GLU A 32 8.30 -11.87 2.54
CA GLU A 32 8.83 -10.56 2.90
C GLU A 32 10.16 -10.22 2.23
N MET A 33 10.92 -11.24 1.81
CA MET A 33 12.26 -11.07 1.25
C MET A 33 12.23 -10.35 -0.11
N PRO A 34 11.44 -10.79 -1.11
CA PRO A 34 11.32 -10.09 -2.39
C PRO A 34 10.87 -8.64 -2.24
N VAL A 35 9.92 -8.38 -1.34
CA VAL A 35 9.43 -7.01 -1.08
C VAL A 35 10.59 -6.10 -0.65
N LYS A 36 11.37 -6.55 0.34
CA LYS A 36 12.52 -5.81 0.86
C LYS A 36 13.62 -5.62 -0.19
N GLU A 37 13.91 -6.64 -0.98
CA GLU A 37 14.94 -6.59 -2.03
C GLU A 37 14.58 -5.62 -3.14
N GLU A 38 13.34 -5.65 -3.62
CA GLU A 38 12.86 -4.71 -4.64
C GLU A 38 12.84 -3.28 -4.12
N MET A 39 12.39 -3.06 -2.88
CA MET A 39 12.44 -1.75 -2.24
C MET A 39 13.87 -1.23 -2.13
N LYS A 40 14.80 -2.07 -1.68
CA LYS A 40 16.22 -1.72 -1.61
C LYS A 40 16.77 -1.33 -2.98
N ARG A 41 16.51 -2.14 -4.00
CA ARG A 41 16.98 -1.88 -5.37
C ARG A 41 16.41 -0.56 -5.92
N LYS A 42 15.11 -0.30 -5.72
CA LYS A 42 14.46 0.93 -6.17
C LYS A 42 14.95 2.16 -5.42
N MET A 43 15.15 2.07 -4.11
CA MET A 43 15.70 3.16 -3.30
C MET A 43 17.16 3.48 -3.63
N LEU A 44 17.96 2.47 -3.99
CA LEU A 44 19.33 2.68 -4.48
C LEU A 44 19.36 3.42 -5.82
N SER A 45 18.38 3.16 -6.69
CA SER A 45 18.26 3.84 -7.98
C SER A 45 17.65 5.24 -7.85
N ASP A 46 16.68 5.42 -6.95
CA ASP A 46 15.99 6.67 -6.70
C ASP A 46 15.45 6.70 -5.27
N ILE A 47 16.07 7.54 -4.44
CA ILE A 47 15.72 7.68 -3.02
C ILE A 47 14.28 8.16 -2.80
N SER A 48 13.68 8.86 -3.77
CA SER A 48 12.29 9.33 -3.70
C SER A 48 11.27 8.20 -3.77
N SER A 49 11.71 6.97 -4.06
CA SER A 49 10.90 5.75 -4.03
C SER A 49 10.33 5.46 -2.65
N ALA A 50 11.08 5.73 -1.58
CA ALA A 50 10.58 5.56 -0.21
C ALA A 50 9.35 6.44 0.06
N ALA A 51 9.47 7.74 -0.21
CA ALA A 51 8.37 8.69 -0.04
C ALA A 51 7.17 8.39 -0.94
N ALA A 52 7.40 7.88 -2.16
CA ALA A 52 6.32 7.48 -3.06
C ALA A 52 5.51 6.30 -2.53
N ILE A 53 6.18 5.28 -1.98
CA ILE A 53 5.52 4.10 -1.40
C ILE A 53 4.79 4.44 -0.11
N LEU A 54 5.38 5.28 0.75
CA LEU A 54 4.68 5.78 1.94
C LEU A 54 3.42 6.56 1.56
N ARG A 55 3.51 7.46 0.56
CA ARG A 55 2.32 8.14 0.06
C ARG A 55 1.28 7.15 -0.45
N LEU A 56 1.68 6.16 -1.24
CA LEU A 56 0.75 5.14 -1.73
C LEU A 56 0.05 4.38 -0.59
N ASP A 57 0.80 3.97 0.43
CA ASP A 57 0.28 3.31 1.63
C ASP A 57 -0.75 4.17 2.38
N PHE A 58 -0.43 5.45 2.59
CA PHE A 58 -1.36 6.39 3.22
C PHE A 58 -2.66 6.53 2.42
N HIS A 59 -2.54 6.74 1.12
CA HIS A 59 -3.70 7.00 0.26
C HIS A 59 -4.59 5.76 0.09
N ASP A 60 -4.01 4.55 0.01
CA ASP A 60 -4.75 3.29 0.05
C ASP A 60 -5.53 3.19 1.37
N CYS A 61 -4.81 3.23 2.49
CA CYS A 61 -5.39 3.00 3.80
C CYS A 61 -6.48 3.98 4.21
N GLN A 62 -6.42 5.21 3.72
CA GLN A 62 -7.37 6.25 4.08
C GLN A 62 -8.70 6.10 3.35
N VAL A 63 -8.73 5.44 2.19
CA VAL A 63 -9.92 5.23 1.36
C VAL A 63 -10.44 3.81 1.60
N ASP A 64 -11.54 3.68 2.34
CA ASP A 64 -12.18 2.40 2.72
C ASP A 64 -11.33 1.43 3.58
N GLY A 65 -10.00 1.52 3.56
CA GLY A 65 -9.08 0.73 4.36
C GLY A 65 -7.85 0.33 3.54
N CYS A 66 -6.92 -0.38 4.16
CA CYS A 66 -5.74 -0.88 3.44
C CYS A 66 -6.12 -2.16 2.68
N ASP A 67 -6.67 -2.01 1.48
CA ASP A 67 -7.21 -3.11 0.68
C ASP A 67 -6.67 -3.11 -0.76
N GLY A 68 -5.71 -2.24 -1.10
CA GLY A 68 -5.10 -2.17 -2.42
C GLY A 68 -6.04 -1.62 -3.50
N SER A 69 -7.20 -1.07 -3.16
CA SER A 69 -8.16 -0.52 -4.13
C SER A 69 -7.56 0.60 -4.99
N ILE A 70 -6.58 1.32 -4.47
CA ILE A 70 -5.88 2.39 -5.19
C ILE A 70 -5.15 1.89 -6.44
N LEU A 71 -4.81 0.60 -6.50
CA LEU A 71 -4.13 -0.03 -7.64
C LEU A 71 -5.10 -0.46 -8.75
N LEU A 72 -6.40 -0.41 -8.52
CA LEU A 72 -7.40 -0.82 -9.50
C LEU A 72 -7.52 0.22 -10.62
N GLY A 73 -7.33 -0.23 -11.86
CA GLY A 73 -7.49 0.59 -13.06
C GLY A 73 -8.95 0.78 -13.48
N ASN A 74 -9.19 1.72 -14.40
CA ASN A 74 -10.50 1.94 -15.00
C ASN A 74 -10.94 0.73 -15.84
N SER A 75 -11.86 -0.08 -15.32
CA SER A 75 -12.42 -1.23 -16.03
C SER A 75 -13.71 -1.71 -15.37
N ASN A 76 -14.61 -2.34 -16.12
CA ASN A 76 -15.80 -3.04 -15.58
C ASN A 76 -16.67 -2.21 -14.62
N GLY A 77 -16.82 -0.90 -14.86
CA GLY A 77 -17.61 -0.01 -13.99
C GLY A 77 -16.87 0.50 -12.74
N ILE A 78 -15.57 0.22 -12.61
CA ILE A 78 -14.66 0.81 -11.62
C ILE A 78 -14.13 2.13 -12.17
N THR A 79 -14.31 3.20 -11.40
CA THR A 79 -13.62 4.48 -11.61
C THR A 79 -12.44 4.51 -10.67
N THR A 80 -11.21 4.43 -11.20
CA THR A 80 -9.98 4.38 -10.40
C THR A 80 -9.90 5.55 -9.43
N GLU A 81 -9.43 5.27 -8.23
CA GLU A 81 -9.21 6.28 -7.21
C GLU A 81 -8.16 7.30 -7.65
N THR A 82 -7.20 6.89 -8.48
CA THR A 82 -6.14 7.76 -9.01
C THR A 82 -6.65 8.93 -9.86
N LEU A 83 -7.93 8.92 -10.27
CA LEU A 83 -8.58 10.07 -10.92
C LEU A 83 -8.99 11.18 -9.95
N SER A 84 -8.97 10.94 -8.64
CA SER A 84 -9.23 11.98 -7.65
C SER A 84 -8.08 12.98 -7.65
N ASP A 85 -8.37 14.28 -7.71
CA ASP A 85 -7.36 15.33 -7.57
C ASP A 85 -6.63 15.23 -6.22
N LYS A 86 -7.27 14.61 -5.22
CA LYS A 86 -6.66 14.35 -3.91
C LYS A 86 -5.60 13.26 -3.97
N ASN A 87 -5.64 12.37 -4.97
CA ASN A 87 -4.58 11.40 -5.25
C ASN A 87 -3.43 11.96 -6.09
N PHE A 88 -3.32 13.29 -6.21
CA PHE A 88 -2.17 13.91 -6.86
C PHE A 88 -0.85 13.39 -6.26
N GLY A 89 0.18 13.25 -7.09
CA GLY A 89 1.51 12.86 -6.62
C GLY A 89 1.70 11.38 -6.29
N ILE A 90 0.66 10.54 -6.41
CA ILE A 90 0.84 9.09 -6.50
C ILE A 90 1.69 8.80 -7.73
N ARG A 91 2.82 8.15 -7.52
CA ARG A 91 3.85 7.90 -8.52
C ARG A 91 4.55 6.59 -8.22
N LYS A 92 5.35 6.13 -9.19
CA LYS A 92 6.17 4.93 -9.05
C LYS A 92 5.39 3.64 -8.77
N VAL A 93 4.20 3.53 -9.37
CA VAL A 93 3.37 2.31 -9.32
C VAL A 93 4.05 1.14 -10.03
N ASP A 94 5.09 1.39 -10.84
CA ASP A 94 5.96 0.34 -11.38
C ASP A 94 6.65 -0.49 -10.30
N ILE A 95 6.98 0.10 -9.14
CA ILE A 95 7.57 -0.62 -8.01
C ILE A 95 6.63 -1.72 -7.52
N ILE A 96 5.33 -1.43 -7.47
CA ILE A 96 4.28 -2.37 -7.08
C ILE A 96 4.20 -3.54 -8.05
N ASN A 97 4.26 -3.26 -9.35
CA ASN A 97 4.24 -4.30 -10.38
C ASN A 97 5.46 -5.21 -10.30
N GLU A 98 6.64 -4.65 -10.04
CA GLU A 98 7.89 -5.41 -9.91
C GLU A 98 7.89 -6.28 -8.64
N ILE A 99 7.45 -5.73 -7.51
CA ILE A 99 7.24 -6.51 -6.27
C ILE A 99 6.25 -7.65 -6.52
N LYS A 100 5.11 -7.38 -7.14
CA LYS A 100 4.10 -8.39 -7.44
C LYS A 100 4.66 -9.47 -8.35
N SER A 101 5.39 -9.11 -9.41
CA SER A 101 6.01 -10.08 -10.32
C SER A 101 7.02 -10.99 -9.60
N SER A 102 7.86 -10.42 -8.73
CA SER A 102 8.83 -11.18 -7.94
C SER A 102 8.13 -12.12 -6.94
N LEU A 103 7.04 -11.66 -6.31
CA LEU A 103 6.21 -12.49 -5.41
C LEU A 103 5.52 -13.64 -6.15
N GLU A 104 4.88 -13.38 -7.29
CA GLU A 104 4.16 -14.40 -8.07
C GLU A 104 5.08 -15.47 -8.65
N THR A 105 6.37 -15.15 -8.85
CA THR A 105 7.37 -16.14 -9.26
C THR A 105 7.67 -17.16 -8.15
N ILE A 106 7.55 -16.74 -6.88
CA ILE A 106 7.94 -17.55 -5.71
C ILE A 106 6.70 -18.20 -5.08
N CYS A 107 5.61 -17.45 -4.99
CA CYS A 107 4.38 -17.84 -4.30
C CYS A 107 3.15 -17.37 -5.11
N PRO A 108 2.76 -18.11 -6.15
CA PRO A 108 1.63 -17.75 -7.01
C PRO A 108 0.34 -17.55 -6.20
N GLU A 109 -0.39 -16.49 -6.52
CA GLU A 109 -1.71 -16.14 -5.99
C GLU A 109 -1.83 -16.15 -4.46
N THR A 110 -0.70 -15.95 -3.76
CA THR A 110 -0.65 -16.14 -2.31
C THR A 110 -0.66 -14.82 -1.55
N VAL A 111 0.17 -13.86 -1.95
CA VAL A 111 0.34 -12.58 -1.23
C VAL A 111 -0.53 -11.50 -1.87
N SER A 112 -1.38 -10.89 -1.04
CA SER A 112 -2.28 -9.81 -1.48
C SER A 112 -1.52 -8.53 -1.80
N CYS A 113 -2.05 -7.74 -2.73
CA CYS A 113 -1.57 -6.39 -3.01
C CYS A 113 -1.60 -5.50 -1.78
N ALA A 114 -2.69 -5.56 -1.02
CA ALA A 114 -2.86 -4.84 0.22
C ALA A 114 -1.73 -5.12 1.23
N ASP A 115 -1.30 -6.37 1.40
CA ASP A 115 -0.23 -6.69 2.36
C ASP A 115 1.15 -6.28 1.87
N PHE A 116 1.49 -6.50 0.59
CA PHE A 116 2.83 -6.15 0.16
C PHE A 116 3.06 -4.63 0.09
N ILE A 117 2.00 -3.81 -0.11
CA ILE A 117 2.10 -2.35 0.05
C ILE A 117 2.57 -2.00 1.48
N GLN A 118 1.98 -2.63 2.49
CA GLN A 118 2.30 -2.39 3.90
C GLN A 118 3.72 -2.84 4.26
N LEU A 119 4.13 -4.00 3.73
CA LEU A 119 5.48 -4.51 3.86
C LEU A 119 6.49 -3.57 3.17
N ALA A 120 6.16 -3.08 1.98
CA ALA A 120 6.99 -2.13 1.24
C ALA A 120 7.11 -0.78 1.96
N ALA A 121 6.03 -0.28 2.57
CA ALA A 121 6.03 0.93 3.38
C ALA A 121 6.92 0.80 4.61
N ARG A 122 6.82 -0.31 5.36
CA ARG A 122 7.75 -0.61 6.45
C ARG A 122 9.19 -0.65 5.96
N ASP A 123 9.45 -1.37 4.86
CA ASP A 123 10.81 -1.50 4.34
C ASP A 123 11.36 -0.16 3.85
N ALA A 124 10.52 0.72 3.30
CA ALA A 124 10.87 2.11 2.99
C ALA A 124 11.34 2.89 4.22
N VAL A 125 10.60 2.81 5.34
CA VAL A 125 11.00 3.46 6.61
C VAL A 125 12.32 2.89 7.11
N TYR A 126 12.42 1.56 7.18
CA TYR A 126 13.61 0.89 7.71
C TYR A 126 14.86 1.20 6.88
N LEU A 127 14.76 1.10 5.55
CA LEU A 127 15.88 1.39 4.64
C LEU A 127 16.26 2.88 4.62
N SER A 128 15.36 3.76 5.03
CA SER A 128 15.64 5.19 5.21
C SER A 128 16.29 5.53 6.57
N GLY A 129 16.64 4.52 7.38
CA GLY A 129 17.27 4.68 8.70
C GLY A 129 16.28 4.67 9.87
N GLY A 130 15.01 4.35 9.62
CA GLY A 130 13.99 4.23 10.66
C GLY A 130 13.99 2.92 11.42
N PRO A 131 13.12 2.81 12.44
CA PRO A 131 12.97 1.57 13.18
C PRO A 131 12.39 0.48 12.28
N TYR A 132 12.83 -0.76 12.50
CA TYR A 132 12.15 -1.91 11.94
C TYR A 132 10.86 -2.17 12.72
N ILE A 133 9.73 -2.17 12.04
CA ILE A 133 8.41 -2.36 12.65
C ILE A 133 7.80 -3.65 12.09
N GLU A 134 7.41 -4.54 12.99
CA GLU A 134 6.65 -5.73 12.60
C GLU A 134 5.27 -5.33 12.05
N VAL A 135 4.94 -5.80 10.85
CA VAL A 135 3.67 -5.50 10.17
C VAL A 135 2.77 -6.72 10.24
N LEU A 136 1.59 -6.56 10.83
CA LEU A 136 0.55 -7.58 10.76
C LEU A 136 0.12 -7.75 9.30
N THR A 137 0.00 -8.99 8.84
CA THR A 137 -0.40 -9.38 7.48
C THR A 137 -1.65 -10.25 7.52
N GLY A 138 -2.25 -10.49 6.35
CA GLY A 138 -3.54 -11.16 6.17
C GLY A 138 -4.63 -10.29 5.54
N ARG A 139 -4.27 -9.10 5.02
CA ARG A 139 -5.22 -8.24 4.26
C ARG A 139 -5.61 -8.92 2.96
N ARG A 140 -6.78 -8.58 2.44
CA ARG A 140 -7.27 -9.06 1.15
C ARG A 140 -7.49 -7.89 0.20
N ASP A 141 -7.33 -8.15 -1.09
CA ASP A 141 -7.47 -7.14 -2.12
C ASP A 141 -8.94 -6.77 -2.35
N ALA A 142 -9.20 -5.48 -2.51
CA ALA A 142 -10.50 -4.96 -2.90
C ALA A 142 -10.89 -5.42 -4.30
N VAL A 143 -12.19 -5.65 -4.49
CA VAL A 143 -12.79 -5.95 -5.80
C VAL A 143 -13.39 -4.71 -6.47
N SER A 144 -13.34 -3.56 -5.81
CA SER A 144 -13.88 -2.31 -6.32
C SER A 144 -13.14 -1.10 -5.75
N GLY A 145 -12.91 -0.10 -6.58
CA GLY A 145 -12.45 1.24 -6.19
C GLY A 145 -13.36 2.30 -6.80
N LYS A 146 -13.46 3.48 -6.18
CA LYS A 146 -14.26 4.60 -6.70
C LYS A 146 -13.60 5.93 -6.41
N LYS A 147 -13.40 6.74 -7.45
CA LYS A 147 -12.94 8.15 -7.33
C LYS A 147 -13.69 8.93 -6.25
N GLU A 148 -15.02 8.78 -6.17
CA GLU A 148 -15.84 9.53 -5.22
C GLU A 148 -15.50 9.19 -3.77
N ARG A 149 -15.00 7.98 -3.48
CA ARG A 149 -14.55 7.62 -2.14
C ARG A 149 -13.26 8.34 -1.79
N ALA A 150 -12.30 8.38 -2.71
CA ALA A 150 -11.08 9.16 -2.56
C ALA A 150 -11.37 10.66 -2.39
N ASP A 151 -12.30 11.21 -3.18
CA ASP A 151 -12.72 12.62 -3.06
C ASP A 151 -13.32 12.94 -1.68
N ASN A 152 -14.04 12.00 -1.07
CA ASN A 152 -14.70 12.23 0.22
C ASN A 152 -13.83 11.91 1.43
N GLN A 153 -12.92 10.93 1.32
CA GLN A 153 -12.18 10.40 2.46
C GLN A 153 -10.76 10.95 2.58
N LEU A 154 -10.17 11.47 1.50
CA LEU A 154 -8.85 12.10 1.56
C LEU A 154 -8.95 13.56 1.97
N PRO A 155 -7.98 14.09 2.73
CA PRO A 155 -7.87 15.51 2.97
C PRO A 155 -7.38 16.20 1.67
N THR A 156 -7.73 17.47 1.49
CA THR A 156 -7.04 18.31 0.49
C THR A 156 -5.69 18.77 1.04
N TYR A 157 -4.81 19.27 0.17
CA TYR A 157 -3.50 19.77 0.59
C TYR A 157 -3.57 21.09 1.37
N ASP A 158 -4.72 21.78 1.32
CA ASP A 158 -4.97 23.11 1.89
C ASP A 158 -5.90 23.09 3.11
N ILE A 159 -6.14 21.91 3.71
CA ILE A 159 -6.98 21.80 4.92
C ILE A 159 -6.40 22.60 6.10
N SER A 160 -7.30 23.17 6.91
CA SER A 160 -6.90 23.87 8.14
C SER A 160 -6.40 22.91 9.21
N VAL A 161 -5.59 23.41 10.16
CA VAL A 161 -5.13 22.60 11.32
C VAL A 161 -6.31 22.07 12.14
N SER A 162 -7.39 22.84 12.27
CA SER A 162 -8.61 22.42 12.96
C SER A 162 -9.31 21.25 12.25
N GLU A 163 -9.34 21.25 10.93
CA GLU A 163 -9.90 20.14 10.15
C GLU A 163 -8.98 18.93 10.18
N PHE A 164 -7.66 19.15 10.10
CA PHE A 164 -6.65 18.09 10.21
C PHE A 164 -6.73 17.33 11.55
N THR A 165 -6.91 18.04 12.66
CA THR A 165 -7.03 17.41 13.98
C THR A 165 -8.35 16.64 14.16
N GLY A 166 -9.41 17.01 13.42
CA GLY A 166 -10.66 16.26 13.33
C GLY A 166 -10.60 15.06 12.37
N PHE A 167 -9.55 14.96 11.56
CA PHE A 167 -9.42 13.92 10.55
C PHE A 167 -9.13 12.56 11.19
N SER A 168 -9.99 11.58 10.89
CA SER A 168 -9.81 10.22 11.39
C SER A 168 -8.78 9.48 10.53
N PHE A 169 -7.55 9.44 11.01
CA PHE A 169 -6.50 8.61 10.41
C PHE A 169 -6.83 7.14 10.65
N ARG A 170 -7.04 6.38 9.57
CA ARG A 170 -7.12 4.91 9.64
C ARG A 170 -5.73 4.40 10.01
N ARG A 171 -5.56 4.04 11.29
CA ARG A 171 -4.24 3.73 11.86
C ARG A 171 -3.70 2.42 11.30
N THR A 172 -2.73 2.48 10.39
CA THR A 172 -1.76 1.37 10.26
C THR A 172 -0.70 1.49 11.34
N LEU A 173 -0.02 0.39 11.64
CA LEU A 173 1.08 0.38 12.60
C LEU A 173 2.25 1.27 12.15
N VAL A 174 2.44 1.41 10.83
CA VAL A 174 3.45 2.29 10.22
C VAL A 174 3.17 3.75 10.59
N TRP A 175 1.95 4.24 10.35
CA TRP A 175 1.56 5.63 10.65
C TRP A 175 1.38 5.92 12.15
N LYS A 176 1.10 4.89 12.96
CA LYS A 176 0.97 5.06 14.42
C LYS A 176 2.29 5.44 15.08
N MET A 177 3.44 5.12 14.49
CA MET A 177 4.76 5.44 15.02
C MET A 177 5.40 6.68 14.39
N GLU A 178 5.10 7.01 13.12
CA GLU A 178 5.61 8.24 12.49
C GLU A 178 5.22 9.51 13.26
N LEU A 179 3.97 9.58 13.74
CA LEU A 179 3.47 10.71 14.53
C LEU A 179 4.18 10.88 15.89
N HIS A 180 4.83 9.84 16.43
CA HIS A 180 5.44 9.89 17.77
C HIS A 180 6.97 9.97 17.78
N SER A 181 7.67 9.61 16.69
CA SER A 181 9.13 9.47 16.71
C SER A 181 9.90 10.25 15.65
N TRP A 182 9.29 10.60 14.50
CA TRP A 182 10.05 11.16 13.37
C TRP A 182 9.95 12.69 13.24
N VAL A 183 8.86 13.29 13.72
CA VAL A 183 8.68 14.76 13.72
C VAL A 183 9.77 15.49 14.52
N HIS A 184 10.40 14.83 15.49
CA HIS A 184 11.46 15.42 16.31
C HIS A 184 12.88 15.32 15.73
N ASN A 185 13.10 14.57 14.64
CA ASN A 185 14.45 14.33 14.09
C ASN A 185 14.66 14.94 12.68
N LEU A 186 13.77 15.83 12.24
CA LEU A 186 13.91 16.57 10.97
C LEU A 186 14.14 18.09 11.18
N TYR A 187 14.55 18.49 12.38
CA TYR A 187 15.05 19.84 12.71
C TYR A 187 16.45 19.78 13.29
#